data_AF-A0A2M4AYC5-F1
#
_entry.id   AF-A0A2M4AYC5-F1
#
_cell.length_a   1.000
_cell.length_b   1.000
_cell.length_c   1.000
_cell.angle_alpha   90.00
_cell.angle_beta   90.00
_cell.angle_gamma   90.00
#
_symmetry.space_group_name_H-M   'P 1'
#
loop_
_entity.id
_entity.type
_entity.pdbx_description
1 polymer ?
#
loop_
_entity_poly.entity_id
_entity_poly.type
_entity_poly.pdbx_seq_one_letter_code
_entity_poly.pdbx_strand_id
1 'polypeptide(L)'
;MENSHLNTAHMYGRRAENLVKSRRYDDAIESHRKAVFHLEEAQKIKSSPRVQESLQLQQKFHQKQVDLLQIKKRQYERCMKALEYQRRKNPEFLAQQNDRLDKYNELQVAIYHNLDDTDGLLESLSKGEPSGSNANDGKKVVDELISLNHSLHILIQRMAQNIDEYATENESLRDRLRCYEKEKEGGGPLGTVEAAGNGLSKGRHIELPKREDGAARDDNLAALAPLEMPVFDLSEFDNH
;
A
#
# COMPACT_ATOMS: atom_id res chain seq x y z
N MET A 1 29.15 5.96 -45.52
CA MET A 1 28.45 7.17 -45.05
C MET A 1 27.06 6.77 -44.57
N GLU A 2 26.96 6.16 -43.39
CA GLU A 2 25.70 5.55 -42.91
C GLU A 2 25.42 5.90 -41.45
N ASN A 3 25.39 7.19 -41.13
CA ASN A 3 24.64 7.69 -39.98
C ASN A 3 23.33 8.29 -40.49
N SER A 4 22.51 7.42 -41.10
CA SER A 4 21.18 7.77 -41.61
C SER A 4 20.29 8.21 -40.45
N HIS A 5 19.62 9.36 -40.59
CA HIS A 5 18.69 9.90 -39.60
C HIS A 5 17.67 8.85 -39.12
N LEU A 6 17.30 7.91 -39.97
CA LEU A 6 16.43 6.78 -39.62
C LEU A 6 17.03 5.86 -38.55
N ASN A 7 18.31 5.53 -38.65
CA ASN A 7 18.99 4.67 -37.67
C ASN A 7 19.05 5.37 -36.30
N THR A 8 19.35 6.67 -36.30
CA THR A 8 19.34 7.48 -35.07
C THR A 8 17.96 7.53 -34.43
N ALA A 9 16.89 7.66 -35.23
CA ALA A 9 15.52 7.63 -34.73
C ALA A 9 15.19 6.29 -34.03
N HIS A 10 15.53 5.16 -34.65
CA HIS A 10 15.31 3.84 -34.06
C HIS A 10 16.14 3.60 -32.78
N MET A 11 17.36 4.11 -32.72
CA MET A 11 18.18 4.10 -31.50
C MET A 11 17.46 4.83 -30.36
N TYR A 12 16.93 6.03 -30.62
CA TYR A 12 16.16 6.77 -29.62
C TYR A 12 14.85 6.07 -29.25
N GLY A 13 14.18 5.39 -30.19
CA GLY A 13 13.02 4.55 -29.90
C GLY A 13 13.32 3.46 -28.87
N ARG A 14 14.38 2.66 -29.12
CA ARG A 14 14.83 1.61 -28.17
C ARG A 14 15.25 2.18 -26.82
N ARG A 15 15.94 3.32 -26.82
CA ARG A 15 16.33 4.03 -25.59
C ARG A 15 15.09 4.45 -24.78
N ALA A 16 14.07 4.99 -25.44
CA ALA A 16 12.83 5.40 -24.79
C ALA A 16 12.14 4.21 -24.11
N GLU A 17 12.03 3.06 -24.77
CA GLU A 17 11.43 1.86 -24.20
C GLU A 17 12.14 1.39 -22.91
N ASN A 18 13.46 1.44 -22.88
CA ASN A 18 14.24 1.11 -21.67
C ASN A 18 14.03 2.13 -20.54
N LEU A 19 13.89 3.41 -20.86
CA LEU A 19 13.59 4.47 -19.89
C LEU A 19 12.19 4.33 -19.31
N VAL A 20 11.21 3.90 -20.10
CA VAL A 20 9.86 3.58 -19.62
C VAL A 20 9.88 2.43 -18.61
N LYS A 21 10.65 1.36 -18.87
CA LYS A 21 10.81 0.23 -17.94
C LYS A 21 11.40 0.67 -16.59
N SER A 22 12.30 1.65 -16.61
CA SER A 22 12.89 2.24 -15.40
C SER A 22 12.07 3.39 -14.80
N ARG A 23 10.82 3.61 -15.29
CA ARG A 23 9.89 4.67 -14.83
C ARG A 23 10.44 6.10 -14.97
N ARG A 24 11.48 6.30 -15.79
CA ARG A 24 12.07 7.60 -16.12
C ARG A 24 11.30 8.24 -17.27
N TYR A 25 10.07 8.67 -16.97
CA TYR A 25 9.12 9.13 -18.01
C TYR A 25 9.60 10.39 -18.74
N ASP A 26 10.25 11.34 -18.07
CA ASP A 26 10.75 12.56 -18.70
C ASP A 26 11.83 12.28 -19.75
N ASP A 27 12.81 11.46 -19.40
CA ASP A 27 13.88 11.05 -20.31
C ASP A 27 13.33 10.24 -21.50
N ALA A 28 12.30 9.41 -21.25
CA ALA A 28 11.64 8.63 -22.29
C ALA A 28 10.88 9.53 -23.28
N ILE A 29 10.16 10.54 -22.77
CA ILE A 29 9.47 11.54 -23.59
C ILE A 29 10.48 12.30 -24.45
N GLU A 30 11.60 12.75 -23.87
CA GLU A 30 12.63 13.46 -24.62
C GLU A 30 13.25 12.57 -25.71
N SER A 31 13.45 11.28 -25.41
CA SER A 31 13.95 10.31 -26.39
C SER A 31 12.98 10.13 -27.57
N HIS A 32 11.66 10.03 -27.33
CA HIS A 32 10.69 9.99 -28.43
C HIS A 32 10.61 11.31 -29.21
N ARG A 33 10.77 12.47 -28.57
CA ARG A 33 10.87 13.77 -29.27
C ARG A 33 12.10 13.83 -30.18
N LYS A 34 13.25 13.32 -29.72
CA LYS A 34 14.47 13.19 -30.55
C LYS A 34 14.26 12.22 -31.72
N ALA A 35 13.51 11.14 -31.53
CA ALA A 35 13.16 10.24 -32.62
C ALA A 35 12.28 10.92 -33.68
N VAL A 36 11.27 11.70 -33.26
CA VAL A 36 10.44 12.52 -34.16
C VAL A 36 11.29 13.49 -34.97
N PHE A 37 12.19 14.24 -34.31
CA PHE A 37 13.10 15.17 -34.97
C PHE A 37 13.93 14.50 -36.07
N HIS A 38 14.52 13.34 -35.79
CA HIS A 38 15.30 12.63 -36.81
C HIS A 38 14.44 12.03 -37.94
N LEU A 39 13.20 11.63 -37.66
CA LEU A 39 12.28 11.20 -38.71
C LEU A 39 11.86 12.38 -39.61
N GLU A 40 11.71 13.59 -39.07
CA GLU A 40 11.46 14.80 -39.85
C GLU A 40 12.64 15.15 -40.76
N GLU A 41 13.88 15.06 -40.26
CA GLU A 41 15.07 15.24 -41.10
C GLU A 41 15.16 14.16 -42.19
N ALA A 42 14.79 12.91 -41.89
CA ALA A 42 14.74 11.84 -42.87
C ALA A 42 13.67 12.09 -43.97
N GLN A 43 12.53 12.70 -43.63
CA GLN A 43 11.47 13.04 -44.58
C GLN A 43 11.87 14.13 -45.59
N LYS A 44 12.80 15.02 -45.22
CA LYS A 44 13.31 16.06 -46.14
C LYS A 44 14.12 15.47 -47.30
N ILE A 45 14.66 14.27 -47.13
CA ILE A 45 15.38 13.57 -48.18
C ILE A 45 14.37 13.05 -49.20
N LYS A 46 14.47 13.49 -50.45
CA LYS A 46 13.59 13.05 -51.54
C LYS A 46 13.70 11.52 -51.70
N SER A 47 12.59 10.83 -51.47
CA SER A 47 12.47 9.38 -51.59
C SER A 47 11.12 9.01 -52.22
N SER A 48 10.89 7.72 -52.45
CA SER A 48 9.63 7.22 -53.01
C SER A 48 8.42 7.61 -52.13
N PRO A 49 7.23 7.80 -52.70
CA PRO A 49 6.03 8.17 -51.93
C PRO A 49 5.69 7.14 -50.84
N ARG A 50 5.95 5.84 -51.09
CA ARG A 50 5.79 4.77 -50.10
C ARG A 50 6.70 4.94 -48.88
N VAL A 51 7.94 5.38 -49.09
CA VAL A 51 8.87 5.65 -47.99
C VAL A 51 8.44 6.87 -47.19
N GLN A 52 7.96 7.92 -47.85
CA GLN A 52 7.44 9.11 -47.17
C GLN A 52 6.23 8.78 -46.29
N GLU A 53 5.29 7.98 -46.79
CA GLU A 53 4.14 7.51 -46.01
C GLU A 53 4.57 6.70 -44.78
N SER A 54 5.53 5.78 -44.95
CA SER A 54 6.09 4.99 -43.84
C SER A 54 6.73 5.88 -42.76
N LEU A 55 7.52 6.87 -43.15
CA LEU A 55 8.16 7.82 -42.23
C LEU A 55 7.13 8.67 -41.48
N GLN A 56 6.05 9.10 -42.15
CA GLN A 56 4.96 9.83 -41.51
C GLN A 56 4.23 8.97 -40.47
N LEU A 57 4.01 7.69 -40.76
CA LEU A 57 3.37 6.77 -39.81
C LEU A 57 4.24 6.57 -38.57
N GLN A 58 5.55 6.42 -38.73
CA GLN A 58 6.50 6.30 -37.62
C GLN A 58 6.58 7.58 -36.78
N GLN A 59 6.54 8.75 -37.41
CA GLN A 59 6.50 10.04 -36.72
C GLN A 59 5.23 10.15 -35.86
N LYS A 60 4.06 9.83 -36.45
CA LYS A 60 2.77 9.80 -35.73
C LYS A 60 2.80 8.80 -34.57
N PHE A 61 3.44 7.66 -34.74
CA PHE A 61 3.62 6.69 -33.66
C PHE A 61 4.37 7.30 -32.48
N HIS A 62 5.54 7.92 -32.71
CA HIS A 62 6.31 8.52 -31.63
C HIS A 62 5.61 9.72 -30.98
N GLN A 63 4.84 10.50 -31.75
CA GLN A 63 4.02 11.57 -31.19
C GLN A 63 2.95 11.01 -30.24
N LYS A 64 2.24 9.96 -30.64
CA LYS A 64 1.27 9.27 -29.77
C LYS A 64 1.94 8.66 -28.53
N GLN A 65 3.17 8.14 -28.66
CA GLN A 65 3.93 7.64 -27.51
C GLN A 65 4.24 8.76 -26.51
N VAL A 66 4.61 9.95 -26.98
CA VAL A 66 4.81 11.11 -26.09
C VAL A 66 3.55 11.41 -25.29
N ASP A 67 2.39 11.46 -25.94
CA ASP A 67 1.12 11.77 -25.28
C ASP A 67 0.75 10.71 -24.24
N LEU A 68 0.92 9.42 -24.59
CA LEU A 68 0.70 8.31 -23.68
C LEU A 68 1.63 8.37 -22.46
N LEU A 69 2.91 8.69 -22.67
CA LEU A 69 3.87 8.80 -21.59
C LEU A 69 3.59 10.00 -20.67
N GLN A 70 3.08 11.11 -21.20
CA GLN A 70 2.64 12.23 -20.35
C GLN A 70 1.49 11.84 -19.42
N ILE A 71 0.53 11.05 -19.91
CA ILE A 71 -0.55 10.53 -19.08
C ILE A 71 0.01 9.59 -18.00
N LYS A 72 0.87 8.63 -18.39
CA LYS A 72 1.51 7.70 -17.44
C LYS A 72 2.34 8.44 -16.38
N LYS A 73 3.10 9.46 -16.77
CA LYS A 73 3.86 10.33 -15.86
C LYS A 73 2.93 10.96 -14.84
N ARG A 74 1.86 11.61 -15.26
CA ARG A 74 0.91 12.28 -14.36
C ARG A 74 0.28 11.32 -13.37
N GLN A 75 -0.09 10.11 -13.83
CA GLN A 75 -0.65 9.09 -12.94
C GLN A 75 0.39 8.60 -11.92
N TYR A 76 1.64 8.39 -12.37
CA TYR A 76 2.73 8.02 -11.48
C TYR A 76 3.01 9.10 -10.42
N GLU A 77 3.06 10.37 -10.81
CA GLU A 77 3.25 11.49 -9.88
C GLU A 77 2.14 11.59 -8.84
N ARG A 78 0.88 11.40 -9.26
CA ARG A 78 -0.28 11.35 -8.34
C ARG A 78 -0.14 10.22 -7.31
N CYS A 79 0.20 9.02 -7.78
CA CYS A 79 0.42 7.86 -6.92
C CYS A 79 1.58 8.09 -5.94
N MET A 80 2.72 8.58 -6.44
CA MET A 80 3.89 8.89 -5.61
C MET A 80 3.56 9.94 -4.54
N LYS A 81 2.80 10.99 -4.88
CA LYS A 81 2.38 12.02 -3.93
C LYS A 81 1.43 11.46 -2.86
N ALA A 82 0.51 10.57 -3.24
CA ALA A 82 -0.38 9.91 -2.29
C ALA A 82 0.40 9.00 -1.33
N LEU A 83 1.36 8.23 -1.84
CA LEU A 83 2.26 7.39 -1.05
C LEU A 83 3.12 8.23 -0.10
N GLU A 84 3.66 9.36 -0.57
CA GLU A 84 4.43 10.29 0.26
C GLU A 84 3.57 10.93 1.35
N TYR A 85 2.31 11.27 1.03
CA TYR A 85 1.34 11.78 2.01
C TYR A 85 1.03 10.73 3.09
N GLN A 86 0.79 9.47 2.70
CA GLN A 86 0.66 8.38 3.66
C GLN A 86 1.92 8.23 4.51
N ARG A 87 3.11 8.27 3.90
CA ARG A 87 4.40 8.19 4.62
C ARG A 87 4.63 9.36 5.56
N ARG A 88 4.07 10.55 5.28
CA ARG A 88 4.15 11.74 6.14
C ARG A 88 3.07 11.80 7.22
N LYS A 89 1.93 11.12 7.05
CA LYS A 89 0.89 11.00 8.08
C LYS A 89 1.10 9.83 9.04
N ASN A 90 1.87 8.82 8.63
CA ASN A 90 2.25 7.69 9.48
C ASN A 90 3.46 7.89 10.44
N PRO A 91 4.38 8.87 10.30
CA PRO A 91 5.54 8.99 11.17
C PRO A 91 5.19 9.60 12.52
N GLU A 92 4.21 10.51 12.59
CA GLU A 92 3.73 11.09 13.84
C GLU A 92 2.94 10.06 14.66
N PHE A 93 2.15 9.22 13.99
CA PHE A 93 1.47 8.09 14.61
C PHE A 93 2.44 7.00 15.10
N LEU A 94 3.43 6.62 14.28
CA LEU A 94 4.49 5.68 14.67
C LEU A 94 5.37 6.25 15.80
N ALA A 95 5.73 7.53 15.74
CA ALA A 95 6.50 8.19 16.80
C ALA A 95 5.69 8.22 18.10
N GLN A 96 4.41 8.58 18.05
CA GLN A 96 3.55 8.55 19.23
C GLN A 96 3.35 7.12 19.78
N GLN A 97 3.31 6.11 18.91
CA GLN A 97 3.25 4.72 19.33
C GLN A 97 4.56 4.27 20.00
N ASN A 98 5.71 4.65 19.46
CA ASN A 98 7.01 4.39 20.07
C ASN A 98 7.17 5.12 21.41
N ASP A 99 6.79 6.40 21.50
CA ASP A 99 6.82 7.17 22.75
C ASP A 99 5.94 6.53 23.83
N ARG A 100 4.80 5.92 23.44
CA ARG A 100 3.97 5.16 24.38
C ARG A 100 4.67 3.87 24.81
N LEU A 101 5.28 3.14 23.87
CA LEU A 101 6.01 1.91 24.15
C LEU A 101 7.18 2.17 25.11
N ASP A 102 7.93 3.24 24.89
CA ASP A 102 9.05 3.65 25.75
C ASP A 102 8.59 3.98 27.16
N LYS A 103 7.43 4.65 27.33
CA LYS A 103 6.83 4.88 28.64
C LYS A 103 6.40 3.58 29.34
N TYR A 104 5.87 2.60 28.59
CA TYR A 104 5.52 1.31 29.16
C TYR A 104 6.77 0.54 29.61
N ASN A 105 7.84 0.58 28.80
CA ASN A 105 9.12 -0.03 29.14
C ASN A 105 9.75 0.61 30.38
N GLU A 106 9.73 1.94 30.46
CA GLU A 106 10.22 2.68 31.63
C GLU A 106 9.43 2.34 32.89
N LEU A 107 8.10 2.25 32.78
CA LEU A 107 7.24 1.81 33.88
C LEU A 107 7.55 0.37 34.31
N GLN A 108 7.76 -0.55 33.37
CA GLN A 108 8.10 -1.94 33.67
C GLN A 108 9.43 -2.04 34.42
N VAL A 109 10.45 -1.28 33.99
CA VAL A 109 11.74 -1.20 34.69
C VAL A 109 11.55 -0.63 36.09
N ALA A 110 10.75 0.42 36.26
CA ALA A 110 10.47 1.00 37.56
C ALA A 110 9.72 0.01 38.49
N ILE A 111 8.81 -0.80 37.95
CA ILE A 111 8.13 -1.85 38.72
C ILE A 111 9.16 -2.87 39.23
N TYR A 112 10.00 -3.41 38.36
CA TYR A 112 11.02 -4.39 38.78
C TYR A 112 12.03 -3.80 39.78
N HIS A 113 12.47 -2.55 39.59
CA HIS A 113 13.33 -1.88 40.54
C HIS A 113 12.67 -1.73 41.92
N ASN A 114 11.40 -1.32 41.97
CA ASN A 114 10.68 -1.22 43.24
C ASN A 114 10.51 -2.59 43.91
N LEU A 115 10.29 -3.65 43.13
CA LEU A 115 10.22 -5.01 43.65
C LEU A 115 11.55 -5.44 44.28
N ASP A 116 12.68 -5.19 43.62
CA ASP A 116 14.01 -5.48 44.15
C ASP A 116 14.33 -4.66 45.42
N ASP A 117 13.96 -3.37 45.43
CA ASP A 117 14.10 -2.51 46.61
C ASP A 117 13.28 -3.03 47.79
N THR A 118 12.04 -3.47 47.54
CA THR A 118 11.19 -4.04 48.58
C THR A 118 11.76 -5.34 49.14
N ASP A 119 12.34 -6.19 48.31
CA ASP A 119 12.99 -7.42 48.75
C ASP A 119 14.23 -7.13 49.62
N GLY A 120 15.05 -6.14 49.24
CA GLY A 120 16.19 -5.69 50.04
C GLY A 120 15.78 -5.15 51.42
N LEU A 121 14.67 -4.41 51.49
CA LEU A 121 14.11 -3.92 52.75
C LEU A 121 13.57 -5.06 53.62
N LEU A 122 12.81 -6.00 53.03
CA LEU A 122 12.26 -7.14 53.75
C LEU A 122 13.36 -8.08 54.26
N GLU A 123 14.42 -8.30 53.47
CA GLU A 123 15.59 -9.09 53.90
C GLU A 123 16.32 -8.42 55.06
N SER A 124 16.46 -7.09 55.02
CA SER A 124 17.05 -6.30 56.10
C SER A 124 16.22 -6.37 57.39
N LEU A 125 14.90 -6.32 57.27
CA LEU A 125 13.96 -6.46 58.40
C LEU A 125 13.95 -7.88 58.96
N SER A 126 14.13 -8.91 58.12
CA SER A 126 14.22 -10.31 58.54
C SER A 126 15.50 -10.61 59.33
N LYS A 127 16.61 -9.94 58.97
CA LYS A 127 17.94 -10.09 59.61
C LYS A 127 18.12 -9.21 60.86
N GLY A 128 17.28 -8.19 61.05
CA GLY A 128 17.34 -7.33 62.23
C GLY A 128 16.98 -8.08 63.51
N GLU A 129 17.91 -8.18 64.46
CA GLU A 129 17.69 -8.83 65.76
C GLU A 129 16.57 -8.12 66.55
N PRO A 130 15.48 -8.82 66.91
CA PRO A 130 14.38 -8.20 67.63
C PRO A 130 14.67 -8.19 69.14
N SER A 131 15.10 -7.05 69.67
CA SER A 131 15.20 -6.82 71.12
C SER A 131 13.82 -6.48 71.70
N GLY A 132 13.03 -7.50 72.09
CA GLY A 132 11.78 -7.28 72.84
C GLY A 132 10.85 -8.50 72.89
N SER A 133 9.97 -8.57 73.90
CA SER A 133 9.05 -9.70 74.15
C SER A 133 8.00 -9.95 73.04
N ASN A 134 7.83 -9.03 72.07
CA ASN A 134 6.97 -9.17 70.89
C ASN A 134 7.75 -9.57 69.61
N ALA A 135 9.02 -9.92 69.74
CA ALA A 135 9.93 -10.32 68.66
C ALA A 135 9.38 -11.39 67.72
N ASN A 136 8.73 -12.41 68.27
CA ASN A 136 8.20 -13.53 67.49
C ASN A 136 7.01 -13.15 66.61
N ASP A 137 6.21 -12.17 67.03
CA ASP A 137 5.03 -11.73 66.27
C ASP A 137 5.45 -10.83 65.11
N GLY A 138 6.40 -9.92 65.35
CA GLY A 138 7.00 -9.09 64.30
C GLY A 138 7.73 -9.92 63.23
N LYS A 139 8.45 -10.98 63.65
CA LYS A 139 9.11 -11.89 62.71
C LYS A 139 8.13 -12.65 61.83
N LYS A 140 7.02 -13.17 62.41
CA LYS A 140 5.95 -13.82 61.63
C LYS A 140 5.33 -12.88 60.61
N VAL A 141 5.04 -11.63 61.01
CA VAL A 141 4.49 -10.61 60.09
C VAL A 141 5.45 -10.31 58.94
N VAL A 142 6.76 -10.24 59.21
CA VAL A 142 7.79 -10.06 58.16
C VAL A 142 7.84 -11.27 57.23
N ASP A 143 7.79 -12.49 57.75
CA ASP A 143 7.79 -13.72 56.95
C ASP A 143 6.53 -13.83 56.06
N GLU A 144 5.36 -13.41 56.57
CA GLU A 144 4.12 -13.31 55.78
C GLU A 144 4.24 -12.25 54.67
N LEU A 145 4.85 -11.10 54.95
CA LEU A 145 5.13 -10.06 53.95
C LEU A 145 6.08 -10.56 52.85
N ILE A 146 7.11 -11.33 53.21
CA ILE A 146 8.03 -11.95 52.24
C ILE A 146 7.27 -12.93 51.33
N SER A 147 6.42 -13.79 51.92
CA SER A 147 5.62 -14.74 51.14
C SER A 147 4.63 -14.03 50.21
N LEU A 148 4.04 -12.93 50.65
CA LEU A 148 3.12 -12.13 49.84
C LEU A 148 3.86 -11.40 48.72
N ASN A 149 5.03 -10.81 49.00
CA ASN A 149 5.85 -10.15 47.98
C ASN A 149 6.30 -11.13 46.90
N HIS A 150 6.73 -12.33 47.30
CA HIS A 150 7.06 -13.39 46.34
C HIS A 150 5.87 -13.78 45.45
N SER A 151 4.67 -13.84 46.01
CA SER A 151 3.45 -14.12 45.24
C SER A 151 3.12 -12.98 44.26
N LEU A 152 3.39 -11.73 44.66
CA LEU A 152 3.24 -10.55 43.81
C LEU A 152 4.21 -10.59 42.62
N HIS A 153 5.48 -10.96 42.83
CA HIS A 153 6.46 -11.14 41.74
C HIS A 153 5.99 -12.14 40.71
N ILE A 154 5.51 -13.31 41.15
CA ILE A 154 5.01 -14.36 40.25
C ILE A 154 3.85 -13.84 39.40
N LEU A 155 2.94 -13.06 40.00
CA LEU A 155 1.82 -12.48 39.29
C LEU A 155 2.28 -11.43 38.26
N ILE A 156 3.15 -10.51 38.66
CA ILE A 156 3.69 -9.46 37.79
C ILE A 156 4.46 -10.09 36.62
N GLN A 157 5.25 -11.12 36.87
CA GLN A 157 5.99 -11.83 35.83
C GLN A 157 5.06 -12.57 34.85
N ARG A 158 3.98 -13.21 35.34
CA ARG A 158 2.95 -13.78 34.47
C ARG A 158 2.22 -12.72 33.65
N MET A 159 1.91 -11.58 34.25
CA MET A 159 1.26 -10.47 33.54
C MET A 159 2.16 -9.90 32.45
N ALA A 160 3.46 -9.71 32.72
CA ALA A 160 4.44 -9.28 31.72
C ALA A 160 4.52 -10.28 30.56
N GLN A 161 4.61 -11.57 30.85
CA GLN A 161 4.63 -12.62 29.83
C GLN A 161 3.36 -12.61 28.95
N ASN A 162 2.17 -12.47 29.56
CA ASN A 162 0.93 -12.37 28.79
C ASN A 162 0.90 -11.14 27.88
N ILE A 163 1.45 -10.00 28.33
CA ILE A 163 1.54 -8.78 27.52
C ILE A 163 2.44 -9.02 26.29
N ASP A 164 3.59 -9.68 26.47
CA ASP A 164 4.49 -10.04 25.37
C ASP A 164 3.81 -10.99 24.38
N GLU A 165 3.11 -12.01 24.88
CA GLU A 165 2.35 -12.94 24.05
C GLU A 165 1.30 -12.20 23.21
N TYR A 166 0.51 -11.30 23.81
CA TYR A 166 -0.46 -10.49 23.07
C TYR A 166 0.19 -9.50 22.09
N ALA A 167 1.38 -8.98 22.39
CA ALA A 167 2.10 -8.11 21.47
C ALA A 167 2.52 -8.88 20.20
N THR A 168 3.06 -10.10 20.37
CA THR A 168 3.45 -10.97 19.25
C THR A 168 2.24 -11.44 18.43
N GLU A 169 1.12 -11.77 19.08
CA GLU A 169 -0.11 -12.12 18.38
C GLU A 169 -0.64 -10.94 17.56
N ASN A 170 -0.68 -9.74 18.14
CA ASN A 170 -1.08 -8.53 17.42
C ASN A 170 -0.20 -8.22 16.22
N GLU A 171 1.12 -8.42 16.33
CA GLU A 171 2.03 -8.28 15.20
C GLU A 171 1.68 -9.29 14.10
N SER A 172 1.49 -10.57 14.45
CA SER A 172 1.11 -11.60 13.48
C SER A 172 -0.22 -11.29 12.76
N LEU A 173 -1.20 -10.74 13.46
CA LEU A 173 -2.49 -10.34 12.90
C LEU A 173 -2.35 -9.15 11.97
N ARG A 174 -1.55 -8.14 12.35
CA ARG A 174 -1.23 -6.99 11.48
C ARG A 174 -0.51 -7.44 10.22
N ASP A 175 0.40 -8.40 10.32
CA ASP A 175 1.14 -8.96 9.18
C ASP A 175 0.20 -9.69 8.21
N ARG A 176 -0.71 -10.49 8.78
CA ARG A 176 -1.73 -11.19 8.02
C ARG A 176 -2.68 -10.24 7.29
N LEU A 177 -3.09 -9.15 7.93
CA LEU A 177 -3.88 -8.08 7.29
C LEU A 177 -3.11 -7.43 6.12
N ARG A 178 -1.81 -7.13 6.30
CA ARG A 178 -0.97 -6.59 5.22
C ARG A 178 -0.85 -7.53 4.02
N CYS A 179 -0.86 -8.85 4.22
CA CYS A 179 -0.89 -9.82 3.13
C CYS A 179 -2.23 -9.80 2.37
N TYR A 180 -3.36 -9.80 3.08
CA TYR A 180 -4.68 -9.75 2.44
C TYR A 180 -4.95 -8.44 1.69
N GLU A 181 -4.46 -7.31 2.19
CA GLU A 181 -4.55 -6.02 1.48
C GLU A 181 -3.76 -6.02 0.17
N LYS A 182 -2.57 -6.63 0.15
CA LYS A 182 -1.75 -6.78 -1.06
C LYS A 182 -2.39 -7.73 -2.09
N GLU A 183 -3.06 -8.79 -1.65
CA GLU A 183 -3.79 -9.70 -2.55
C GLU A 183 -5.01 -9.02 -3.19
N LYS A 184 -5.69 -8.12 -2.47
CA LYS A 184 -6.82 -7.34 -3.01
C LYS A 184 -6.41 -6.31 -4.07
N GLU A 185 -5.20 -5.75 -3.97
CA GLU A 185 -4.63 -4.87 -5.01
C GLU A 185 -4.04 -5.64 -6.22
N GLY A 186 -3.78 -6.95 -6.07
CA GLY A 186 -3.24 -7.82 -7.12
C GLY A 186 -4.28 -8.52 -8.02
N GLY A 187 -5.58 -8.30 -7.79
CA GLY A 187 -6.67 -8.97 -8.49
C GLY A 187 -7.13 -8.28 -9.77
N GLY A 188 -6.44 -8.54 -10.89
CA GLY A 188 -6.97 -8.25 -12.21
C GLY A 188 -6.16 -8.85 -13.35
N PRO A 189 -6.31 -10.16 -13.67
CA PRO A 189 -5.87 -10.66 -14.96
C PRO A 189 -6.96 -10.37 -15.99
N LEU A 190 -6.72 -9.33 -16.81
CA LEU A 190 -7.42 -9.14 -18.07
C LEU A 190 -7.00 -10.31 -18.99
N GLY A 191 -7.79 -11.37 -18.97
CA GLY A 191 -7.66 -12.53 -19.85
C GLY A 191 -8.03 -12.16 -21.27
N THR A 192 -7.00 -12.23 -22.11
CA THR A 192 -6.95 -12.16 -23.56
C THR A 192 -8.12 -12.85 -24.25
N VAL A 193 -8.71 -12.17 -25.22
CA VAL A 193 -9.64 -12.73 -26.20
C VAL A 193 -8.86 -13.60 -27.18
N GLU A 194 -9.10 -14.92 -27.20
CA GLU A 194 -8.97 -15.75 -28.40
C GLU A 194 -10.06 -16.83 -28.44
N ALA A 195 -10.46 -17.15 -29.67
CA ALA A 195 -11.72 -17.71 -30.08
C ALA A 195 -11.85 -19.24 -29.96
N ALA A 196 -13.10 -19.72 -29.82
CA ALA A 196 -13.75 -20.72 -30.68
C ALA A 196 -14.89 -21.46 -29.94
N GLY A 197 -16.03 -21.68 -30.61
CA GLY A 197 -16.91 -22.82 -30.28
C GLY A 197 -18.42 -22.54 -30.27
N ASN A 198 -19.03 -22.62 -31.46
CA ASN A 198 -20.40 -23.07 -31.79
C ASN A 198 -21.40 -23.48 -30.68
N GLY A 199 -22.67 -23.10 -30.90
CA GLY A 199 -23.84 -23.88 -30.46
C GLY A 199 -25.05 -23.03 -30.04
N LEU A 200 -25.83 -22.50 -30.99
CA LEU A 200 -27.17 -22.99 -31.36
C LEU A 200 -28.28 -22.91 -30.28
N SER A 201 -29.27 -22.05 -30.59
CA SER A 201 -30.73 -22.24 -30.43
C SER A 201 -31.34 -22.15 -29.02
N LYS A 202 -32.56 -21.65 -28.75
CA LYS A 202 -33.76 -21.30 -29.56
C LYS A 202 -34.79 -20.61 -28.63
N GLY A 203 -35.67 -19.75 -29.18
CA GLY A 203 -37.01 -19.44 -28.62
C GLY A 203 -37.38 -17.94 -28.59
N ARG A 204 -37.73 -17.28 -29.71
CA ARG A 204 -39.06 -17.20 -30.40
C ARG A 204 -40.01 -16.15 -29.76
N HIS A 205 -40.06 -14.91 -30.28
CA HIS A 205 -41.02 -14.31 -31.27
C HIS A 205 -42.26 -13.68 -30.55
N ILE A 206 -42.62 -12.39 -30.75
CA ILE A 206 -43.49 -11.90 -31.84
C ILE A 206 -43.45 -10.34 -31.95
N GLU A 207 -43.12 -9.88 -33.17
CA GLU A 207 -43.66 -8.80 -34.04
C GLU A 207 -43.65 -7.29 -33.73
N LEU A 208 -43.09 -6.58 -34.73
CA LEU A 208 -43.12 -5.15 -35.10
C LEU A 208 -44.35 -4.80 -35.97
N PRO A 209 -44.67 -3.51 -36.20
CA PRO A 209 -44.30 -2.88 -37.48
C PRO A 209 -43.80 -1.42 -37.35
N LYS A 210 -42.62 -1.07 -37.90
CA LYS A 210 -42.35 -0.35 -39.20
C LYS A 210 -42.98 1.06 -39.29
N ARG A 211 -42.26 2.16 -39.53
CA ARG A 211 -41.39 2.48 -40.70
C ARG A 211 -40.42 3.68 -40.46
N GLU A 212 -39.21 3.53 -41.02
CA GLU A 212 -38.39 4.45 -41.89
C GLU A 212 -38.10 5.89 -41.41
N ASP A 213 -36.90 6.50 -41.52
CA ASP A 213 -35.60 6.15 -42.11
C ASP A 213 -34.53 7.11 -41.52
N GLY A 214 -33.28 6.63 -41.35
CA GLY A 214 -32.07 7.43 -41.58
C GLY A 214 -31.37 8.16 -40.41
N ALA A 215 -30.35 7.49 -39.84
CA ALA A 215 -29.09 7.97 -39.23
C ALA A 215 -28.92 7.67 -37.73
N ALA A 216 -28.39 6.46 -37.47
CA ALA A 216 -28.14 5.90 -36.15
C ALA A 216 -27.06 6.65 -35.36
N ARG A 217 -27.49 7.21 -34.23
CA ARG A 217 -26.69 7.37 -33.01
C ARG A 217 -26.58 5.99 -32.35
N ASP A 218 -25.37 5.55 -32.02
CA ASP A 218 -25.18 4.37 -31.18
C ASP A 218 -25.31 4.79 -29.70
N ASP A 219 -26.52 5.18 -29.33
CA ASP A 219 -26.96 5.37 -27.94
C ASP A 219 -27.43 4.01 -27.43
N ASN A 220 -26.55 3.19 -26.85
CA ASN A 220 -26.94 2.01 -26.04
C ASN A 220 -25.79 1.54 -25.12
N LEU A 221 -25.34 2.40 -24.20
CA LEU A 221 -24.90 1.90 -22.90
C LEU A 221 -26.17 1.66 -22.09
N ALA A 222 -26.42 0.41 -21.68
CA ALA A 222 -27.43 0.13 -20.66
C ALA A 222 -27.14 1.05 -19.47
N ALA A 223 -28.10 1.90 -19.10
CA ALA A 223 -28.00 2.70 -17.89
C ALA A 223 -27.81 1.71 -16.73
N LEU A 224 -26.61 1.68 -16.17
CA LEU A 224 -26.30 0.87 -15.01
C LEU A 224 -27.30 1.24 -13.91
N ALA A 225 -27.82 0.23 -13.21
CA ALA A 225 -28.68 0.45 -12.05
C ALA A 225 -27.97 1.45 -11.12
N PRO A 226 -28.67 2.51 -10.64
CA PRO A 226 -28.07 3.46 -9.72
C PRO A 226 -27.50 2.69 -8.52
N LEU A 227 -26.23 2.94 -8.20
CA LEU A 227 -25.61 2.38 -7.00
C LEU A 227 -26.34 2.99 -5.79
N GLU A 228 -27.24 2.24 -5.18
CA GLU A 228 -27.82 2.62 -3.89
C GLU A 228 -26.70 2.57 -2.85
N MET A 229 -26.26 3.74 -2.41
CA MET A 229 -25.35 3.82 -1.28
C MET A 229 -26.11 3.46 0.00
N PRO A 230 -25.50 2.70 0.92
CA PRO A 230 -26.09 2.47 2.23
C PRO A 230 -26.32 3.82 2.93
N VAL A 231 -27.54 4.00 3.44
CA VAL A 231 -27.88 5.16 4.28
C VAL A 231 -27.26 4.91 5.64
N PHE A 232 -26.15 5.59 5.93
CA PHE A 232 -25.56 5.58 7.26
C PHE A 232 -26.41 6.44 8.18
N ASP A 233 -27.02 5.82 9.19
CA ASP A 233 -27.66 6.55 10.27
C ASP A 233 -26.58 7.09 11.21
N LEU A 234 -26.30 8.39 11.10
CA LEU A 234 -25.31 9.08 11.93
C LEU A 234 -25.93 9.67 13.21
N SER A 235 -27.21 9.39 13.49
CA SER A 235 -27.87 9.89 14.71
C SER A 235 -27.34 9.23 15.99
N GLU A 236 -26.60 8.13 15.90
CA GLU A 236 -25.93 7.48 17.05
C GLU A 236 -24.58 8.11 17.44
N PHE A 237 -24.02 9.02 16.62
CA PHE A 237 -22.72 9.64 16.90
C PHE A 237 -22.82 11.04 17.54
N ASP A 238 -24.02 11.62 17.65
CA ASP A 238 -24.28 12.84 18.41
C ASP A 238 -24.84 12.47 19.80
N ASN A 239 -23.98 11.94 20.69
CA ASN A 239 -24.12 12.04 22.14
C ASN A 239 -22.88 11.47 22.86
N HIS A 240 -21.88 12.33 23.03
CA HIS A 240 -21.14 12.63 24.28
C HIS A 240 -19.76 13.25 24.00
#